data_AF-A0A5C8G6S4-F1
#
_entry.id   AF-A0A5C8G6S4-F1
#
_cell.length_a   1.000
_cell.length_b   1.000
_cell.length_c   1.000
_cell.angle_alpha   90.00
_cell.angle_beta   90.00
_cell.angle_gamma   90.00
#
_symmetry.space_group_name_H-M   'P 1'
#
loop_
_entity.id
_entity.type
_entity.pdbx_description
1 polymer ?
#
loop_
_entity_poly.entity_id
_entity_poly.type
_entity_poly.pdbx_seq_one_letter_code
_entity_poly.pdbx_strand_id
1 'polypeptide(L)'
;MKNAIYFVIALIISIIALLIFKNINLSSKVDYITIMNTNYILVRDIAPPIYFIENCSEKIEALKKIFKEKPITARLKYKASLISHLGEEEIIINGIIPKNDKEVFNIINNETIEKIKNKNFIIINSKTALALDINIGDNIILKLITKDGYYNAEEFIILDIAKNLDYNFALIDINKLNNLVNLNNLASEIYIKDTKFKESYNDIITKIFGEDLKIYSMSDFKQKIKTKEKINIIKISKKNISENTFLFEGGIKYIDEIINEIKLLDKESEIKNIINFPVGIVTKTGSAQSRVYNTLQDLSDISNFIIEGKIYENNKNQIIVGKDLGNYLKLKIGDAVSLIARGSRGWLETAYFTISGIYEFKNKNFDIYADTKTISNFIYLKSGNKSPYNESLLIFSEKSIYSDLMKNEILKDMDIIKFDKME
;
A
#
# COMPACT_ATOMS: atom_id res chain seq x y z
N MET A 1 -14.77 8.23 -56.32
CA MET A 1 -15.38 7.00 -55.76
C MET A 1 -14.43 6.21 -54.84
N LYS A 2 -13.18 5.90 -55.22
CA LYS A 2 -12.24 5.13 -54.36
C LYS A 2 -12.04 5.74 -52.96
N ASN A 3 -11.89 7.05 -52.85
CA ASN A 3 -11.67 7.72 -51.56
C ASN A 3 -12.88 7.65 -50.60
N ALA A 4 -14.10 7.61 -51.14
CA ALA A 4 -15.31 7.45 -50.33
C ALA A 4 -15.41 6.02 -49.75
N ILE A 5 -15.00 5.02 -50.53
CA ILE A 5 -14.95 3.62 -50.08
C ILE A 5 -13.90 3.44 -48.98
N TYR A 6 -12.71 4.04 -49.11
CA TYR A 6 -11.68 4.01 -48.05
C TYR A 6 -12.17 4.68 -46.76
N PHE A 7 -12.89 5.80 -46.87
CA PHE A 7 -13.42 6.49 -45.69
C PHE A 7 -14.48 5.65 -44.96
N VAL A 8 -15.37 4.97 -45.70
CA VAL A 8 -16.38 4.09 -45.12
C VAL A 8 -15.73 2.87 -44.45
N ILE A 9 -14.71 2.26 -45.07
CA ILE A 9 -13.97 1.14 -44.47
C ILE A 9 -13.24 1.58 -43.20
N ALA A 10 -12.58 2.74 -43.20
CA ALA A 10 -11.90 3.28 -42.02
C ALA A 10 -12.88 3.61 -40.87
N LEU A 11 -14.09 4.10 -41.20
CA LEU A 11 -15.15 4.36 -40.24
C LEU A 11 -15.66 3.06 -39.60
N ILE A 12 -15.89 2.01 -40.41
CA ILE A 12 -16.31 0.70 -39.93
C ILE A 12 -15.24 0.08 -39.02
N ILE A 13 -13.96 0.14 -39.40
CA ILE A 13 -12.85 -0.34 -38.58
C ILE A 13 -12.77 0.44 -37.25
N SER A 14 -12.92 1.77 -37.28
CA SER A 14 -12.96 2.59 -36.05
C SER A 14 -14.14 2.23 -35.16
N ILE A 15 -15.33 1.98 -35.72
CA ILE A 15 -16.52 1.59 -34.94
C ILE A 15 -16.35 0.19 -34.34
N ILE A 16 -15.79 -0.76 -35.10
CA ILE A 16 -15.47 -2.11 -34.60
C ILE A 16 -14.40 -2.02 -33.50
N ALA A 17 -13.36 -1.23 -33.69
CA ALA A 17 -12.34 -0.99 -32.66
C ALA A 17 -12.95 -0.33 -31.41
N LEU A 18 -13.88 0.61 -31.56
CA LEU A 18 -14.60 1.25 -30.46
C LEU A 18 -15.52 0.26 -29.72
N LEU A 19 -16.19 -0.64 -30.44
CA LEU A 19 -17.04 -1.70 -29.88
C LEU A 19 -16.19 -2.77 -29.17
N ILE A 20 -15.04 -3.13 -29.75
CA ILE A 20 -14.06 -4.02 -29.13
C ILE A 20 -13.48 -3.37 -27.87
N PHE A 21 -13.10 -2.08 -27.91
CA PHE A 21 -12.64 -1.34 -26.73
C PHE A 21 -13.74 -1.22 -25.65
N LYS A 22 -14.99 -1.01 -26.06
CA LYS A 22 -16.13 -0.96 -25.13
C LYS A 22 -16.41 -2.33 -24.50
N ASN A 23 -16.22 -3.43 -25.23
CA ASN A 23 -16.35 -4.79 -24.71
C ASN A 23 -15.12 -5.26 -23.91
N ILE A 24 -13.91 -4.78 -24.21
CA ILE A 24 -12.69 -5.06 -23.45
C ILE A 24 -12.69 -4.28 -22.11
N ASN A 25 -13.35 -3.11 -22.06
CA ASN A 25 -13.56 -2.35 -20.81
C ASN A 25 -14.77 -2.82 -19.98
N LEU A 26 -15.44 -3.91 -20.35
CA LEU A 26 -16.05 -4.75 -19.32
C LEU A 26 -14.93 -5.56 -18.69
N SER A 27 -14.25 -4.97 -17.69
CA SER A 27 -13.74 -5.82 -16.63
C SER A 27 -14.89 -6.72 -16.24
N SER A 28 -14.69 -8.03 -16.33
CA SER A 28 -15.68 -9.01 -15.92
C SER A 28 -16.08 -8.66 -14.49
N LYS A 29 -17.20 -7.96 -14.32
CA LYS A 29 -17.81 -7.67 -13.03
C LYS A 29 -18.22 -9.01 -12.47
N VAL A 30 -17.29 -9.66 -11.78
CA VAL A 30 -17.64 -10.78 -10.94
C VAL A 30 -18.34 -10.16 -9.75
N ASP A 31 -19.67 -10.09 -9.84
CA ASP A 31 -20.50 -9.63 -8.74
C ASP A 31 -20.50 -10.74 -7.68
N TYR A 32 -19.67 -10.56 -6.66
CA TYR A 32 -19.67 -11.37 -5.46
C TYR A 32 -20.27 -10.60 -4.30
N ILE A 33 -20.94 -11.34 -3.44
CA ILE A 33 -21.39 -10.88 -2.14
C ILE A 33 -20.24 -11.07 -1.16
N THR A 34 -20.00 -10.08 -0.31
CA THR A 34 -18.96 -10.15 0.74
C THR A 34 -19.60 -10.06 2.12
N ILE A 35 -19.18 -10.93 3.03
CA ILE A 35 -19.54 -10.88 4.46
C ILE A 35 -18.30 -10.44 5.22
N MET A 36 -18.41 -9.34 5.96
CA MET A 36 -17.33 -8.81 6.79
C MET A 36 -17.88 -7.95 7.93
N ASN A 37 -17.01 -7.60 8.89
CA ASN A 37 -17.37 -6.68 9.96
C ASN A 37 -17.64 -5.26 9.41
N THR A 38 -18.70 -4.62 9.91
CA THR A 38 -19.12 -3.29 9.44
C THR A 38 -18.03 -2.21 9.59
N ASN A 39 -17.21 -2.31 10.64
CA ASN A 39 -16.15 -1.35 10.94
C ASN A 39 -14.87 -1.61 10.13
N TYR A 40 -14.77 -2.76 9.45
CA TYR A 40 -13.61 -3.11 8.63
C TYR A 40 -13.68 -2.53 7.21
N ILE A 41 -14.89 -2.23 6.71
CA ILE A 41 -15.12 -1.83 5.31
C ILE A 41 -14.23 -0.68 4.82
N LEU A 42 -14.00 0.33 5.67
CA LEU A 42 -13.28 1.56 5.31
C LEU A 42 -11.76 1.35 5.16
N VAL A 43 -11.23 0.24 5.68
CA VAL A 43 -9.78 0.00 5.76
C VAL A 43 -9.35 -1.35 5.17
N ARG A 44 -10.27 -2.08 4.54
CA ARG A 44 -10.13 -3.50 4.20
C ARG A 44 -8.91 -3.86 3.34
N ASP A 45 -8.54 -2.98 2.41
CA ASP A 45 -7.43 -3.17 1.47
C ASP A 45 -6.26 -2.23 1.74
N ILE A 46 -6.33 -1.47 2.84
CA ILE A 46 -5.32 -0.48 3.19
C ILE A 46 -4.54 -0.97 4.40
N ALA A 47 -5.20 -1.68 5.32
CA ALA A 47 -4.58 -1.93 6.59
C ALA A 47 -5.20 -3.11 7.36
N PRO A 48 -4.47 -3.71 8.32
CA PRO A 48 -4.83 -5.02 8.85
C PRO A 48 -6.22 -5.05 9.50
N PRO A 49 -6.90 -6.21 9.43
CA PRO A 49 -8.17 -6.43 10.11
C PRO A 49 -7.95 -6.43 11.62
N ILE A 50 -8.77 -5.64 12.31
CA ILE A 50 -8.91 -5.67 13.77
C ILE A 50 -10.06 -6.62 14.15
N TYR A 51 -10.93 -6.93 13.18
CA TYR A 51 -12.11 -7.76 13.34
C TYR A 51 -11.96 -9.02 12.50
N PHE A 52 -12.19 -10.17 13.11
CA PHE A 52 -12.08 -11.47 12.46
C PHE A 52 -13.40 -12.24 12.49
N ILE A 53 -13.60 -13.05 11.48
CA ILE A 53 -14.63 -14.09 11.43
C ILE A 53 -14.03 -15.34 12.07
N GLU A 54 -14.41 -15.58 13.32
CA GLU A 54 -14.04 -16.80 14.03
C GLU A 54 -14.77 -18.03 13.52
N ASN A 55 -14.16 -19.21 13.68
CA ASN A 55 -14.71 -20.50 13.25
C ASN A 55 -15.12 -20.45 11.77
N CYS A 56 -14.19 -19.97 10.93
CA CYS A 56 -14.45 -19.66 9.54
C CYS A 56 -14.91 -20.91 8.76
N SER A 57 -14.25 -22.04 8.98
CA SER A 57 -14.59 -23.31 8.31
C SER A 57 -16.03 -23.74 8.58
N GLU A 58 -16.48 -23.68 9.85
CA GLU A 58 -17.85 -24.03 10.25
C GLU A 58 -18.87 -23.07 9.65
N LYS A 59 -18.56 -21.78 9.62
CA LYS A 59 -19.42 -20.75 9.03
C LYS A 59 -19.53 -20.90 7.51
N ILE A 60 -18.45 -21.27 6.82
CA ILE A 60 -18.50 -21.61 5.39
C ILE A 60 -19.43 -22.81 5.15
N GLU A 61 -19.34 -23.87 5.96
CA GLU A 61 -20.23 -25.03 5.82
C GLU A 61 -21.70 -24.68 6.10
N ALA A 62 -21.97 -23.80 7.07
CA ALA A 62 -23.32 -23.28 7.31
C ALA A 62 -23.84 -22.50 6.09
N LEU A 63 -23.01 -21.65 5.48
CA LEU A 63 -23.37 -20.91 4.28
C LEU A 63 -23.61 -21.82 3.07
N LYS A 64 -22.82 -22.89 2.88
CA LYS A 64 -23.03 -23.87 1.79
C LYS A 64 -24.41 -24.51 1.86
N LYS A 65 -24.95 -24.77 3.07
CA LYS A 65 -26.31 -25.30 3.24
C LYS A 65 -27.40 -24.32 2.77
N ILE A 66 -27.14 -23.03 2.90
CA ILE A 66 -28.10 -21.96 2.59
C ILE A 66 -28.01 -21.55 1.13
N PHE A 67 -26.80 -21.29 0.65
CA PHE A 67 -26.51 -20.80 -0.69
C PHE A 67 -26.33 -21.95 -1.71
N LYS A 68 -26.39 -23.22 -1.27
CA LYS A 68 -26.34 -24.43 -2.10
C LYS A 68 -25.06 -24.47 -2.96
N GLU A 69 -25.17 -24.83 -4.25
CA GLU A 69 -24.09 -25.00 -5.24
C GLU A 69 -23.32 -23.70 -5.59
N LYS A 70 -23.57 -22.58 -4.88
CA LYS A 70 -22.85 -21.33 -5.12
C LYS A 70 -21.41 -21.46 -4.62
N PRO A 71 -20.40 -21.03 -5.40
CA PRO A 71 -19.03 -20.96 -4.93
C PRO A 71 -18.88 -20.02 -3.73
N ILE A 72 -18.22 -20.50 -2.67
CA ILE A 72 -17.95 -19.76 -1.43
C ILE A 72 -16.48 -19.91 -1.07
N THR A 73 -15.79 -18.80 -0.81
CA THR A 73 -14.41 -18.79 -0.33
C THR A 73 -14.26 -17.84 0.85
N ALA A 74 -13.17 -17.96 1.58
CA ALA A 74 -12.78 -17.02 2.60
C ALA A 74 -11.38 -16.49 2.32
N ARG A 75 -11.14 -15.26 2.79
CA ARG A 75 -9.80 -14.68 2.80
C ARG A 75 -9.46 -14.14 4.17
N LEU A 76 -8.20 -14.34 4.56
CA LEU A 76 -7.57 -13.64 5.67
C LEU A 76 -6.63 -12.60 5.07
N LYS A 77 -6.85 -11.32 5.34
CA LYS A 77 -5.98 -10.24 4.84
C LYS A 77 -5.06 -9.75 5.94
N TYR A 78 -3.82 -9.46 5.59
CA TYR A 78 -2.85 -8.81 6.46
C TYR A 78 -2.01 -7.82 5.66
N LYS A 79 -1.52 -6.77 6.32
CA LYS A 79 -0.43 -5.99 5.75
C LYS A 79 0.88 -6.75 6.00
N ALA A 80 1.71 -6.82 4.97
CA ALA A 80 3.01 -7.45 5.03
C ALA A 80 3.99 -6.73 4.11
N SER A 81 5.25 -7.16 4.17
CA SER A 81 6.29 -6.79 3.22
C SER A 81 6.85 -8.04 2.58
N LEU A 82 7.18 -7.92 1.31
CA LEU A 82 7.94 -8.91 0.57
C LEU A 82 9.37 -8.40 0.39
N ILE A 83 10.34 -9.21 0.79
CA ILE A 83 11.75 -8.86 0.75
C ILE A 83 12.45 -9.83 -0.19
N SER A 84 13.07 -9.29 -1.25
CA SER A 84 13.95 -10.02 -2.16
C SER A 84 15.40 -9.59 -1.95
N HIS A 85 16.30 -10.09 -2.80
CA HIS A 85 17.69 -9.64 -2.83
C HIS A 85 17.85 -8.19 -3.33
N LEU A 86 16.85 -7.66 -4.04
CA LEU A 86 16.87 -6.31 -4.61
C LEU A 86 16.30 -5.26 -3.65
N GLY A 87 15.27 -5.63 -2.88
CA GLY A 87 14.43 -4.62 -2.24
C GLY A 87 13.34 -5.15 -1.32
N GLU A 88 12.51 -4.23 -0.83
CA GLU A 88 11.34 -4.50 0.00
C GLU A 88 10.09 -3.77 -0.52
N GLU A 89 9.04 -4.53 -0.81
CA GLU A 89 7.74 -3.98 -1.26
C GLU A 89 6.65 -4.25 -0.23
N GLU A 90 5.87 -3.22 0.06
CA GLU A 90 4.71 -3.31 0.95
C GLU A 90 3.50 -3.86 0.20
N ILE A 91 2.87 -4.89 0.76
CA ILE A 91 1.75 -5.59 0.15
C ILE A 91 0.62 -5.90 1.14
N ILE A 92 -0.55 -6.21 0.58
CA ILE A 92 -1.64 -6.88 1.28
C ILE A 92 -1.58 -8.37 0.98
N ILE A 93 -1.15 -9.15 1.97
CA ILE A 93 -1.12 -10.61 1.87
C ILE A 93 -2.53 -11.14 2.10
N ASN A 94 -2.98 -12.01 1.19
CA ASN A 94 -4.28 -12.66 1.26
C ASN A 94 -4.05 -14.16 1.46
N GLY A 95 -4.40 -14.67 2.63
CA GLY A 95 -4.56 -16.10 2.87
C GLY A 95 -5.85 -16.57 2.21
N ILE A 96 -5.77 -17.49 1.25
CA ILE A 96 -6.89 -17.96 0.43
C ILE A 96 -7.14 -19.46 0.60
N ILE A 97 -8.34 -19.92 0.24
CA ILE A 97 -8.64 -21.34 0.01
C ILE A 97 -8.50 -21.59 -1.50
N PRO A 98 -7.38 -22.15 -2.02
CA PRO A 98 -7.04 -22.03 -3.44
C PRO A 98 -8.13 -22.54 -4.40
N LYS A 99 -8.70 -23.71 -4.15
CA LYS A 99 -9.76 -24.28 -5.01
C LYS A 99 -11.01 -23.39 -5.04
N ASN A 100 -11.46 -22.94 -3.88
CA ASN A 100 -12.66 -22.12 -3.76
C ASN A 100 -12.42 -20.70 -4.32
N ASP A 101 -11.24 -20.13 -4.07
CA ASP A 101 -10.86 -18.80 -4.55
C ASP A 101 -10.80 -18.76 -6.08
N LYS A 102 -10.33 -19.85 -6.71
CA LYS A 102 -10.41 -20.04 -8.16
C LYS A 102 -11.85 -20.02 -8.68
N GLU A 103 -12.78 -20.72 -8.04
CA GLU A 103 -14.18 -20.74 -8.47
C GLU A 103 -14.86 -19.38 -8.33
N VAL A 104 -14.54 -18.66 -7.25
CA VAL A 104 -15.11 -17.34 -6.95
C VAL A 104 -14.52 -16.27 -7.86
N PHE A 105 -13.19 -16.10 -7.87
CA PHE A 105 -12.52 -14.96 -8.52
C PHE A 105 -11.81 -15.31 -9.84
N ASN A 106 -11.46 -16.58 -10.05
CA ASN A 106 -10.75 -17.04 -11.24
C ASN A 106 -9.41 -16.31 -11.51
N ILE A 107 -8.69 -15.95 -10.43
CA ILE A 107 -7.37 -15.29 -10.51
C ILE A 107 -6.27 -16.30 -10.79
N ILE A 108 -6.33 -17.47 -10.15
CA ILE A 108 -5.35 -18.55 -10.29
C ILE A 108 -5.86 -19.64 -11.24
N ASN A 109 -4.97 -20.14 -12.11
CA ASN A 109 -5.33 -21.12 -13.13
C ASN A 109 -5.26 -22.58 -12.62
N ASN A 110 -5.70 -23.55 -13.43
CA ASN A 110 -5.67 -24.98 -13.06
C ASN A 110 -4.25 -25.49 -12.81
N GLU A 111 -3.29 -25.08 -13.64
CA GLU A 111 -1.89 -25.51 -13.55
C GLU A 111 -1.27 -25.08 -12.22
N THR A 112 -1.55 -23.86 -11.78
CA THR A 112 -1.11 -23.32 -10.49
C THR A 112 -1.71 -24.11 -9.33
N ILE A 113 -3.00 -24.47 -9.40
CA ILE A 113 -3.65 -25.32 -8.38
C ILE A 113 -2.99 -26.69 -8.28
N GLU A 114 -2.65 -27.34 -9.39
CA GLU A 114 -2.00 -28.66 -9.39
C GLU A 114 -0.58 -28.63 -8.80
N LYS A 115 0.11 -27.49 -8.87
CA LYS A 115 1.44 -27.29 -8.29
C LYS A 115 1.42 -27.02 -6.79
N ILE A 116 0.26 -26.71 -6.19
CA ILE A 116 0.09 -26.56 -4.73
C ILE A 116 0.15 -27.95 -4.08
N LYS A 117 1.38 -28.44 -3.86
CA LYS A 117 1.68 -29.73 -3.19
C LYS A 117 2.44 -29.49 -1.88
N ASN A 118 1.77 -28.91 -0.89
CA ASN A 118 2.31 -28.62 0.46
C ASN A 118 3.60 -27.76 0.50
N LYS A 119 3.92 -27.02 -0.57
CA LYS A 119 5.02 -26.06 -0.57
C LYS A 119 4.59 -24.77 0.14
N ASN A 120 5.50 -24.12 0.86
CA ASN A 120 5.35 -22.71 1.24
C ASN A 120 5.40 -21.88 -0.05
N PHE A 121 4.24 -21.64 -0.63
CA PHE A 121 4.11 -20.93 -1.90
C PHE A 121 3.57 -19.54 -1.68
N ILE A 122 3.93 -18.64 -2.60
CA ILE A 122 3.28 -17.34 -2.74
C ILE A 122 3.04 -17.03 -4.21
N ILE A 123 1.92 -16.38 -4.48
CA ILE A 123 1.53 -15.88 -5.79
C ILE A 123 1.50 -14.36 -5.70
N ILE A 124 2.17 -13.68 -6.60
CA ILE A 124 2.34 -12.21 -6.53
C ILE A 124 1.86 -11.55 -7.81
N ASN A 125 1.59 -10.24 -7.73
CA ASN A 125 1.29 -9.45 -8.92
C ASN A 125 2.53 -9.26 -9.80
N SER A 126 2.35 -9.19 -11.12
CA SER A 126 3.46 -9.00 -12.08
C SER A 126 4.28 -7.72 -11.88
N LYS A 127 3.67 -6.64 -11.38
CA LYS A 127 4.38 -5.40 -11.06
C LYS A 127 5.22 -5.54 -9.80
N THR A 128 4.71 -6.19 -8.76
CA THR A 128 5.48 -6.52 -7.55
C THR A 128 6.65 -7.44 -7.90
N ALA A 129 6.43 -8.41 -8.79
CA ALA A 129 7.50 -9.28 -9.28
C ALA A 129 8.60 -8.50 -10.01
N LEU A 130 8.22 -7.56 -10.87
CA LEU A 130 9.15 -6.69 -11.58
C LEU A 130 9.93 -5.78 -10.62
N ALA A 131 9.25 -5.18 -9.63
CA ALA A 131 9.87 -4.28 -8.65
C ALA A 131 10.92 -4.99 -7.79
N LEU A 132 10.67 -6.25 -7.45
CA LEU A 132 11.55 -7.06 -6.62
C LEU A 132 12.54 -7.92 -7.40
N ASP A 133 12.53 -7.87 -8.74
CA ASP A 133 13.30 -8.72 -9.66
C ASP A 133 13.26 -10.21 -9.30
N ILE A 134 12.03 -10.75 -9.26
CA ILE A 134 11.74 -12.13 -8.87
C ILE A 134 10.96 -12.87 -9.94
N ASN A 135 11.36 -14.11 -10.19
CA ASN A 135 10.77 -15.02 -11.16
C ASN A 135 10.09 -16.20 -10.47
N ILE A 136 9.29 -16.96 -11.24
CA ILE A 136 8.71 -18.22 -10.76
C ILE A 136 9.83 -19.18 -10.38
N GLY A 137 9.77 -19.72 -9.17
CA GLY A 137 10.76 -20.62 -8.58
C GLY A 137 11.73 -19.94 -7.62
N ASP A 138 11.82 -18.61 -7.63
CA ASP A 138 12.68 -17.86 -6.71
C ASP A 138 12.11 -17.85 -5.28
N ASN A 139 12.98 -17.61 -4.31
CA ASN A 139 12.59 -17.43 -2.92
C ASN A 139 12.35 -15.96 -2.59
N ILE A 140 11.43 -15.73 -1.65
CA ILE A 140 11.12 -14.40 -1.12
C ILE A 140 10.79 -14.50 0.35
N ILE A 141 11.16 -13.49 1.13
CA ILE A 141 10.82 -13.42 2.55
C ILE A 141 9.53 -12.61 2.69
N LEU A 142 8.50 -13.22 3.26
CA LEU A 142 7.28 -12.54 3.70
C LEU A 142 7.45 -12.14 5.16
N LYS A 143 7.43 -10.83 5.44
CA LYS A 143 7.53 -10.25 6.78
C LYS A 143 6.22 -9.55 7.15
N LEU A 144 5.69 -9.77 8.35
CA LEU A 144 4.49 -9.10 8.84
C LEU A 144 4.53 -8.85 10.35
N ILE A 145 3.61 -8.01 10.82
CA ILE A 145 3.37 -7.77 12.24
C ILE A 145 2.04 -8.44 12.61
N THR A 146 2.06 -9.30 13.63
CA THR A 146 0.85 -9.96 14.14
C THR A 146 -0.04 -8.97 14.89
N LYS A 147 -1.28 -9.36 15.17
CA LYS A 147 -2.22 -8.50 15.93
C LYS A 147 -1.68 -8.11 17.33
N ASP A 148 -0.80 -8.94 17.90
CA ASP A 148 -0.23 -8.75 19.23
C ASP A 148 1.12 -8.00 19.17
N GLY A 149 1.50 -7.49 17.99
CA GLY A 149 2.69 -6.66 17.80
C GLY A 149 4.00 -7.44 17.58
N TYR A 150 3.93 -8.76 17.38
CA TYR A 150 5.12 -9.57 17.09
C TYR A 150 5.48 -9.53 15.61
N TYR A 151 6.79 -9.48 15.31
CA TYR A 151 7.29 -9.62 13.96
C TYR A 151 7.47 -11.08 13.60
N ASN A 152 6.78 -11.52 12.55
CA ASN A 152 6.98 -12.85 11.98
C ASN A 152 7.49 -12.70 10.54
N ALA A 153 8.48 -13.52 10.20
CA ALA A 153 9.05 -13.57 8.86
C ALA A 153 9.29 -15.02 8.45
N GLU A 154 8.96 -15.36 7.21
CA GLU A 154 9.15 -16.70 6.68
C GLU A 154 9.44 -16.66 5.18
N GLU A 155 10.24 -17.63 4.71
CA GLU A 155 10.58 -17.78 3.29
C GLU A 155 9.49 -18.55 2.52
N PHE A 156 9.17 -18.04 1.34
CA PHE A 156 8.20 -18.60 0.40
C PHE A 156 8.83 -18.72 -0.99
N ILE A 157 8.39 -19.72 -1.75
CA ILE A 157 8.75 -19.89 -3.16
C ILE A 157 7.69 -19.19 -4.02
N ILE A 158 8.11 -18.38 -5.00
CA ILE A 158 7.22 -17.80 -6.00
C ILE A 158 6.68 -18.93 -6.87
N LEU A 159 5.39 -19.23 -6.72
CA LEU A 159 4.74 -20.30 -7.46
C LEU A 159 4.20 -19.82 -8.80
N ASP A 160 3.69 -18.60 -8.83
CA ASP A 160 3.04 -18.00 -9.99
C ASP A 160 3.07 -16.47 -9.90
N ILE A 161 2.98 -15.82 -11.06
CA ILE A 161 2.96 -14.37 -11.20
C ILE A 161 1.66 -13.97 -11.92
N ALA A 162 0.69 -13.49 -11.15
CA ALA A 162 -0.66 -13.21 -11.62
C ALA A 162 -0.81 -11.78 -12.17
N LYS A 163 -1.18 -11.64 -13.44
CA LYS A 163 -1.42 -10.32 -14.08
C LYS A 163 -2.71 -9.65 -13.62
N ASN A 164 -3.75 -10.44 -13.32
CA ASN A 164 -5.08 -9.97 -12.96
C ASN A 164 -5.29 -9.84 -11.44
N LEU A 165 -4.24 -10.04 -10.65
CA LEU A 165 -4.25 -9.76 -9.22
C LEU A 165 -4.12 -8.24 -9.03
N ASP A 166 -4.75 -7.68 -8.00
CA ASP A 166 -4.61 -6.24 -7.71
C ASP A 166 -3.15 -5.86 -7.44
N TYR A 167 -2.81 -4.60 -7.70
CA TYR A 167 -1.47 -4.08 -7.43
C TYR A 167 -1.16 -4.18 -5.92
N ASN A 168 0.05 -4.60 -5.59
CA ASN A 168 0.51 -4.86 -4.20
C ASN A 168 -0.30 -5.91 -3.44
N PHE A 169 -0.97 -6.84 -4.13
CA PHE A 169 -1.58 -7.99 -3.50
C PHE A 169 -0.72 -9.24 -3.73
N ALA A 170 -0.71 -10.12 -2.74
CA ALA A 170 -0.12 -11.45 -2.85
C ALA A 170 -1.07 -12.50 -2.23
N LEU A 171 -0.97 -13.74 -2.69
CA LEU A 171 -1.82 -14.86 -2.25
C LEU A 171 -0.97 -15.99 -1.67
N ILE A 172 -1.38 -16.51 -0.50
CA ILE A 172 -0.83 -17.72 0.13
C ILE A 172 -1.97 -18.59 0.66
N ASP A 173 -1.69 -19.82 1.09
CA ASP A 173 -2.72 -20.64 1.75
C ASP A 173 -3.23 -19.99 3.04
N ILE A 174 -4.55 -20.00 3.26
CA ILE A 174 -5.17 -19.37 4.43
C ILE A 174 -4.74 -20.00 5.76
N ASN A 175 -4.49 -21.31 5.79
CA ASN A 175 -3.98 -21.98 6.99
C ASN A 175 -2.54 -21.55 7.24
N LYS A 176 -1.76 -21.37 6.16
CA LYS A 176 -0.39 -20.87 6.28
C LYS A 176 -0.35 -19.46 6.84
N LEU A 177 -1.20 -18.56 6.35
CA LEU A 177 -1.29 -17.21 6.90
C LEU A 177 -1.74 -17.23 8.36
N ASN A 178 -2.79 -17.98 8.70
CA ASN A 178 -3.26 -18.13 10.09
C ASN A 178 -2.11 -18.54 11.02
N ASN A 179 -1.36 -19.59 10.65
CA ASN A 179 -0.20 -20.03 11.42
C ASN A 179 0.87 -18.92 11.53
N LEU A 180 1.17 -18.23 10.42
CA LEU A 180 2.16 -17.15 10.39
C LEU A 180 1.76 -15.95 11.25
N VAL A 181 0.46 -15.72 11.50
CA VAL A 181 -0.01 -14.64 12.39
C VAL A 181 -0.45 -15.13 13.78
N ASN A 182 -0.16 -16.39 14.12
CA ASN A 182 -0.58 -17.03 15.36
C ASN A 182 -2.10 -16.98 15.61
N LEU A 183 -2.88 -17.15 14.54
CA LEU A 183 -4.33 -17.28 14.55
C LEU A 183 -4.73 -18.71 14.17
N ASN A 184 -5.97 -19.07 14.47
CA ASN A 184 -6.50 -20.39 14.14
C ASN A 184 -7.91 -20.27 13.55
N ASN A 185 -8.12 -20.81 12.35
CA ASN A 185 -9.42 -20.88 11.68
C ASN A 185 -10.13 -19.51 11.56
N LEU A 186 -9.36 -18.43 11.32
CA LEU A 186 -9.87 -17.07 11.15
C LEU A 186 -9.83 -16.61 9.69
N ALA A 187 -10.78 -15.75 9.35
CA ALA A 187 -10.81 -14.99 8.11
C ALA A 187 -11.17 -13.53 8.39
N SER A 188 -10.78 -12.61 7.51
CA SER A 188 -11.26 -11.23 7.54
C SER A 188 -12.56 -11.08 6.75
N GLU A 189 -12.73 -11.88 5.70
CA GLU A 189 -13.85 -11.78 4.77
C GLU A 189 -14.28 -13.15 4.25
N ILE A 190 -15.58 -13.32 4.00
CA ILE A 190 -16.14 -14.45 3.26
C ILE A 190 -16.81 -13.92 1.99
N TYR A 191 -16.62 -14.62 0.88
CA TYR A 191 -17.18 -14.25 -0.41
C TYR A 191 -18.08 -15.36 -0.94
N ILE A 192 -19.20 -14.93 -1.54
CA ILE A 192 -20.17 -15.81 -2.18
C ILE A 192 -20.36 -15.31 -3.60
N LYS A 193 -20.11 -16.16 -4.60
CA LYS A 193 -20.34 -15.82 -6.00
C LYS A 193 -21.84 -15.89 -6.33
N ASP A 194 -22.56 -14.81 -6.01
CA ASP A 194 -23.99 -14.69 -6.27
C ASP A 194 -24.36 -13.32 -6.85
N THR A 195 -25.06 -13.34 -7.98
CA THR A 195 -25.42 -12.14 -8.76
C THR A 195 -26.73 -11.50 -8.30
N LYS A 196 -27.44 -12.12 -7.36
CA LYS A 196 -28.76 -11.65 -6.87
C LYS A 196 -28.70 -11.37 -5.38
N PHE A 197 -28.13 -10.22 -5.02
CA PHE A 197 -28.24 -9.70 -3.66
C PHE A 197 -29.71 -9.56 -3.25
N LYS A 198 -30.06 -10.06 -2.07
CA LYS A 198 -31.36 -9.86 -1.44
C LYS A 198 -31.11 -9.35 -0.03
N GLU A 199 -31.73 -8.23 0.34
CA GLU A 199 -31.62 -7.68 1.70
C GLU A 199 -32.05 -8.68 2.77
N SER A 200 -32.98 -9.60 2.44
CA SER A 200 -33.40 -10.70 3.30
C SER A 200 -32.28 -11.64 3.74
N TYR A 201 -31.11 -11.61 3.08
CA TYR A 201 -29.96 -12.38 3.52
C TYR A 201 -29.32 -11.82 4.79
N ASN A 202 -29.50 -10.53 5.11
CA ASN A 202 -28.94 -9.95 6.34
C ASN A 202 -29.44 -10.66 7.59
N ASP A 203 -30.74 -10.99 7.68
CA ASP A 203 -31.29 -11.71 8.83
C ASP A 203 -30.66 -13.10 9.01
N ILE A 204 -30.33 -13.75 7.89
CA ILE A 204 -29.68 -15.07 7.87
C ILE A 204 -28.22 -14.93 8.33
N ILE A 205 -27.52 -13.90 7.87
CA ILE A 205 -26.12 -13.65 8.24
C ILE A 205 -26.02 -13.24 9.70
N THR A 206 -26.88 -12.37 10.21
CA THR A 206 -26.91 -12.02 11.63
C THR A 206 -27.06 -13.27 12.51
N LYS A 207 -27.87 -14.26 12.10
CA LYS A 207 -28.01 -15.54 12.84
C LYS A 207 -26.76 -16.40 12.86
N ILE A 208 -25.94 -16.37 11.81
CA ILE A 208 -24.73 -17.22 11.68
C ILE A 208 -23.49 -16.51 12.23
N PHE A 209 -23.42 -15.19 12.06
CA PHE A 209 -22.22 -14.39 12.26
C PHE A 209 -22.32 -13.41 13.44
N GLY A 210 -23.53 -13.13 13.95
CA GLY A 210 -23.78 -12.08 14.94
C GLY A 210 -24.06 -10.72 14.30
N GLU A 211 -24.36 -9.72 15.13
CA GLU A 211 -24.83 -8.39 14.67
C GLU A 211 -23.74 -7.53 14.02
N ASP A 212 -22.47 -7.78 14.34
CA ASP A 212 -21.34 -6.96 13.88
C ASP A 212 -20.96 -7.22 12.41
N LEU A 213 -21.42 -8.34 11.85
CA LEU A 213 -21.09 -8.84 10.53
C LEU A 213 -22.26 -8.66 9.58
N LYS A 214 -22.02 -7.99 8.46
CA LYS A 214 -23.03 -7.66 7.46
C LYS A 214 -22.61 -8.07 6.07
N ILE A 215 -23.59 -8.10 5.19
CA ILE A 215 -23.40 -8.37 3.78
C ILE A 215 -23.20 -7.07 3.01
N TYR A 216 -22.25 -7.10 2.09
CA TYR A 216 -21.97 -6.02 1.15
C TYR A 216 -21.92 -6.55 -0.27
N SER A 217 -22.51 -5.78 -1.17
CA SER A 217 -22.41 -5.93 -2.62
C SER A 217 -21.29 -5.06 -3.19
N MET A 218 -20.91 -5.31 -4.43
CA MET A 218 -19.93 -4.48 -5.13
C MET A 218 -20.38 -3.00 -5.28
N SER A 219 -21.70 -2.75 -5.29
CA SER A 219 -22.28 -1.39 -5.34
C SER A 219 -22.12 -0.61 -4.04
N ASP A 220 -22.14 -1.27 -2.88
CA ASP A 220 -22.02 -0.62 -1.58
C ASP A 220 -20.65 0.02 -1.40
N PHE A 221 -19.62 -0.57 -2.01
CA PHE A 221 -18.28 0.02 -2.06
C PHE A 221 -18.23 1.28 -2.94
N LYS A 222 -19.14 1.46 -3.91
CA LYS A 222 -19.11 2.60 -4.86
C LYS A 222 -19.88 3.84 -4.39
N GLN A 223 -20.89 3.69 -3.54
CA GLN A 223 -21.75 4.81 -3.11
C GLN A 223 -21.13 5.68 -2.02
N LYS A 224 -20.24 5.14 -1.17
CA LYS A 224 -19.57 5.91 -0.10
C LYS A 224 -18.42 6.80 -0.59
N ILE A 225 -18.02 6.67 -1.86
CA ILE A 225 -16.89 7.34 -2.55
C ILE A 225 -17.34 8.65 -3.26
N LYS A 226 -18.52 9.19 -2.95
CA LYS A 226 -19.13 10.29 -3.73
C LYS A 226 -19.24 11.64 -3.00
N THR A 227 -18.80 11.78 -1.76
CA THR A 227 -19.21 12.91 -0.90
C THR A 227 -18.09 13.77 -0.31
N LYS A 228 -16.85 13.75 -0.82
CA LYS A 228 -15.83 14.77 -0.46
C LYS A 228 -15.31 15.54 -1.68
N GLU A 229 -14.97 16.81 -1.47
CA GLU A 229 -14.45 17.70 -2.51
C GLU A 229 -13.15 17.14 -3.10
N LYS A 230 -13.09 17.10 -4.44
CA LYS A 230 -12.08 16.34 -5.20
C LYS A 230 -10.76 17.12 -5.30
N ILE A 231 -9.90 16.95 -4.32
CA ILE A 231 -8.49 17.38 -4.39
C ILE A 231 -7.70 16.34 -5.18
N ASN A 232 -7.02 16.76 -6.26
CA ASN A 232 -6.06 15.89 -6.96
C ASN A 232 -4.74 15.90 -6.21
N ILE A 233 -4.21 14.72 -5.90
CA ILE A 233 -2.90 14.57 -5.29
C ILE A 233 -1.98 13.95 -6.34
N ILE A 234 -0.89 14.63 -6.67
CA ILE A 234 0.08 14.16 -7.67
C ILE A 234 1.43 14.04 -6.99
N LYS A 235 2.08 12.89 -7.15
CA LYS A 235 3.44 12.66 -6.70
C LYS A 235 4.38 12.66 -7.89
N ILE A 236 5.44 13.45 -7.79
CA ILE A 236 6.57 13.42 -8.71
C ILE A 236 7.77 12.86 -7.96
N SER A 237 8.42 11.84 -8.51
CA SER A 237 9.69 11.30 -8.01
C SER A 237 10.59 10.95 -9.17
N LYS A 238 11.90 10.78 -8.96
CA LYS A 238 12.79 10.33 -10.03
C LYS A 238 12.39 8.92 -10.51
N LYS A 239 12.54 8.62 -11.80
CA LYS A 239 12.45 7.24 -12.32
C LYS A 239 13.60 6.38 -11.82
N ASN A 240 13.36 5.08 -11.66
CA ASN A 240 14.37 4.07 -11.36
C ASN A 240 15.22 4.43 -10.13
N ILE A 241 14.56 4.84 -9.05
CA ILE A 241 15.23 5.09 -7.77
C ILE A 241 15.79 3.76 -7.27
N SER A 242 17.11 3.72 -7.07
CA SER A 242 17.77 2.60 -6.43
C SER A 242 17.28 2.47 -4.98
N GLU A 243 16.67 1.34 -4.61
CA GLU A 243 16.39 1.00 -3.21
C GLU A 243 17.66 0.76 -2.39
N ASN A 244 18.80 0.56 -3.08
CA ASN A 244 20.11 0.50 -2.43
C ASN A 244 20.47 1.88 -1.87
N THR A 245 20.49 1.91 -0.53
CA THR A 245 20.87 3.01 0.36
C THR A 245 22.30 3.54 0.13
N PHE A 246 23.04 2.92 -0.78
CA PHE A 246 24.42 3.24 -1.12
C PHE A 246 24.61 4.05 -2.41
N LEU A 247 23.59 4.16 -3.27
CA LEU A 247 23.69 4.82 -4.57
C LEU A 247 23.05 6.22 -4.53
N PHE A 248 23.87 7.26 -4.73
CA PHE A 248 23.55 8.69 -4.61
C PHE A 248 22.71 9.21 -5.79
N GLU A 249 21.58 8.58 -6.05
CA GLU A 249 20.80 8.83 -7.26
C GLU A 249 19.31 9.06 -7.04
N GLY A 250 18.80 9.10 -5.80
CA GLY A 250 17.37 9.25 -5.51
C GLY A 250 16.78 10.66 -5.61
N GLY A 251 17.61 11.71 -5.67
CA GLY A 251 17.16 13.11 -5.63
C GLY A 251 16.57 13.63 -6.94
N ILE A 252 15.68 14.62 -6.84
CA ILE A 252 15.07 15.30 -7.99
C ILE A 252 16.04 16.36 -8.50
N LYS A 253 16.50 16.22 -9.76
CA LYS A 253 17.26 17.27 -10.43
C LYS A 253 16.32 18.42 -10.80
N TYR A 254 16.80 19.66 -10.67
CA TYR A 254 16.08 20.87 -11.07
C TYR A 254 14.74 21.07 -10.32
N ILE A 255 14.72 20.74 -9.03
CA ILE A 255 13.50 20.80 -8.21
C ILE A 255 12.85 22.19 -8.24
N ASP A 256 13.64 23.26 -8.24
CA ASP A 256 13.13 24.64 -8.28
C ASP A 256 12.46 24.96 -9.63
N GLU A 257 13.03 24.47 -10.75
CA GLU A 257 12.45 24.63 -12.08
C GLU A 257 11.12 23.87 -12.20
N ILE A 258 11.08 22.64 -11.67
CA ILE A 258 9.85 21.83 -11.62
C ILE A 258 8.77 22.52 -10.78
N ILE A 259 9.12 23.07 -9.62
CA ILE A 259 8.18 23.82 -8.77
C ILE A 259 7.62 25.03 -9.54
N ASN A 260 8.46 25.76 -10.27
CA ASN A 260 8.01 26.89 -11.08
C ASN A 260 7.03 26.46 -12.18
N GLU A 261 7.31 25.36 -12.89
CA GLU A 261 6.40 24.81 -13.91
C GLU A 261 5.03 24.43 -13.32
N ILE A 262 5.02 23.78 -12.15
CA ILE A 262 3.77 23.44 -11.45
C ILE A 262 2.99 24.71 -11.09
N LYS A 263 3.69 25.75 -10.61
CA LYS A 263 3.07 27.04 -10.25
C LYS A 263 2.55 27.83 -11.46
N LEU A 264 3.11 27.63 -12.65
CA LEU A 264 2.57 28.18 -13.88
C LEU A 264 1.25 27.51 -14.28
N LEU A 265 1.13 26.19 -14.07
CA LEU A 265 -0.10 25.43 -14.34
C LEU A 265 -1.18 25.67 -13.28
N ASP A 266 -0.78 25.72 -12.01
CA ASP A 266 -1.68 26.02 -10.90
C ASP A 266 -0.97 26.80 -9.80
N LYS A 267 -1.14 28.12 -9.83
CA LYS A 267 -0.54 29.05 -8.86
C LYS A 267 -0.94 28.74 -7.41
N GLU A 268 -2.17 28.27 -7.21
CA GLU A 268 -2.75 27.96 -5.89
C GLU A 268 -2.38 26.56 -5.39
N SER A 269 -1.69 25.74 -6.20
CA SER A 269 -1.30 24.39 -5.78
C SER A 269 -0.40 24.41 -4.55
N GLU A 270 -0.67 23.54 -3.58
CA GLU A 270 0.25 23.32 -2.47
C GLU A 270 1.30 22.30 -2.92
N ILE A 271 2.59 22.64 -2.80
CA ILE A 271 3.69 21.77 -3.21
C ILE A 271 4.54 21.46 -1.99
N LYS A 272 4.69 20.17 -1.71
CA LYS A 272 5.32 19.64 -0.51
C LYS A 272 6.50 18.77 -0.92
N ASN A 273 7.72 19.14 -0.52
CA ASN A 273 8.91 18.33 -0.75
C ASN A 273 9.09 17.30 0.37
N ILE A 274 9.15 16.02 0.01
CA ILE A 274 9.34 14.91 0.93
C ILE A 274 10.69 14.24 0.65
N ILE A 275 11.49 14.17 1.71
CA ILE A 275 12.76 13.48 1.79
C ILE A 275 12.59 12.35 2.80
N ASN A 276 12.96 11.14 2.40
CA ASN A 276 13.02 10.01 3.31
C ASN A 276 14.29 9.19 3.12
N PHE A 277 14.83 8.68 4.23
CA PHE A 277 16.07 7.92 4.22
C PHE A 277 16.15 6.93 5.38
N PRO A 278 16.85 5.79 5.20
CA PRO A 278 17.09 4.83 6.26
C PRO A 278 17.95 5.43 7.38
N VAL A 279 17.69 5.02 8.61
CA VAL A 279 18.46 5.44 9.78
C VAL A 279 18.64 4.27 10.74
N GLY A 280 19.80 4.17 11.36
CA GLY A 280 19.98 3.40 12.58
C GLY A 280 19.68 4.27 13.77
N ILE A 281 18.76 3.84 14.64
CA ILE A 281 18.51 4.48 15.93
C ILE A 281 19.18 3.65 17.02
N VAL A 282 19.95 4.32 17.87
CA VAL A 282 20.71 3.70 18.97
C VAL A 282 20.34 4.39 20.27
N THR A 283 20.05 3.57 21.27
CA THR A 283 19.69 3.98 22.63
C THR A 283 20.58 3.25 23.62
N LYS A 284 20.44 3.55 24.91
CA LYS A 284 21.07 2.75 25.98
C LYS A 284 20.54 1.31 26.04
N THR A 285 19.30 1.10 25.60
CA THR A 285 18.55 -0.15 25.76
C THR A 285 18.59 -1.05 24.52
N GLY A 286 19.02 -0.54 23.38
CA GLY A 286 19.15 -1.31 22.15
C GLY A 286 19.34 -0.45 20.91
N SER A 287 19.20 -1.07 19.75
CA SER A 287 19.22 -0.38 18.46
C SER A 287 18.17 -0.97 17.52
N ALA A 288 17.74 -0.17 16.55
CA ALA A 288 16.83 -0.60 15.51
C ALA A 288 17.14 0.12 14.20
N GLN A 289 16.74 -0.48 13.08
CA GLN A 289 16.68 0.20 11.79
C GLN A 289 15.31 0.84 11.62
N SER A 290 15.27 2.08 11.13
CA SER A 290 14.05 2.82 10.88
C SER A 290 14.22 3.66 9.61
N ARG A 291 13.22 4.47 9.28
CA ARG A 291 13.25 5.46 8.21
C ARG A 291 12.84 6.82 8.78
N VAL A 292 13.61 7.84 8.43
CA VAL A 292 13.26 9.23 8.74
C VAL A 292 12.45 9.80 7.58
N TYR A 293 11.39 10.50 7.91
CA TYR A 293 10.64 11.36 7.01
C TYR A 293 10.76 12.80 7.50
N ASN A 294 10.97 13.75 6.58
CA ASN A 294 10.71 15.13 6.95
C ASN A 294 9.20 15.33 7.10
N THR A 295 8.85 16.14 8.08
CA THR A 295 7.56 16.77 8.18
C THR A 295 7.57 18.09 7.45
N LEU A 296 6.45 18.37 6.81
CA LEU A 296 6.21 19.59 6.07
C LEU A 296 5.96 20.72 7.08
N GLN A 297 6.43 21.94 6.76
CA GLN A 297 6.52 23.06 7.71
C GLN A 297 5.19 23.44 8.37
N ASP A 298 4.06 23.13 7.72
CA ASP A 298 2.73 23.23 8.32
C ASP A 298 2.35 21.88 8.95
N LEU A 299 2.49 21.85 10.27
CA LEU A 299 2.44 20.70 11.17
C LEU A 299 1.06 20.01 11.31
N SER A 300 0.19 20.06 10.30
CA SER A 300 -1.19 19.55 10.36
C SER A 300 -1.34 18.05 10.08
N ASP A 301 -0.38 17.42 9.41
CA ASP A 301 -0.57 16.04 8.92
C ASP A 301 -0.29 14.95 9.98
N ILE A 302 0.57 15.22 10.98
CA ILE A 302 0.88 14.24 12.06
C ILE A 302 0.36 14.62 13.43
N SER A 303 0.03 15.88 13.66
CA SER A 303 -0.47 16.39 14.95
C SER A 303 -1.65 15.57 15.49
N ASN A 304 -2.59 15.22 14.59
CA ASN A 304 -3.78 14.44 14.89
C ASN A 304 -3.48 12.98 15.29
N PHE A 305 -2.27 12.49 15.03
CA PHE A 305 -1.85 11.11 15.30
C PHE A 305 -0.90 11.01 16.49
N ILE A 306 -0.53 12.13 17.12
CA ILE A 306 0.29 12.12 18.33
C ILE A 306 -0.56 11.62 19.49
N ILE A 307 -0.12 10.53 20.09
CA ILE A 307 -0.76 9.91 21.25
C ILE A 307 -0.08 10.29 22.57
N GLU A 308 1.20 10.71 22.51
CA GLU A 308 1.97 11.15 23.68
C GLU A 308 2.94 12.27 23.28
N GLY A 309 3.13 13.26 24.16
CA GLY A 309 4.03 14.38 23.92
C GLY A 309 3.47 15.43 22.97
N LYS A 310 4.34 16.08 22.20
CA LYS A 310 4.00 17.16 21.27
C LYS A 310 4.87 17.10 20.01
N ILE A 311 4.44 17.83 18.99
CA ILE A 311 5.26 18.05 17.80
C ILE A 311 6.58 18.72 18.22
N TYR A 312 7.67 18.37 17.55
CA TYR A 312 8.97 19.03 17.74
C TYR A 312 8.84 20.54 17.52
N GLU A 313 9.66 21.31 18.22
CA GLU A 313 9.81 22.73 17.98
C GLU A 313 10.78 22.95 16.81
N ASN A 314 10.45 23.90 15.92
CA ASN A 314 11.26 24.20 14.75
C ASN A 314 12.72 24.54 15.14
N ASN A 315 13.68 24.00 14.38
CA ASN A 315 15.12 24.15 14.61
C ASN A 315 15.67 23.54 15.91
N LYS A 316 14.95 22.60 16.55
CA LYS A 316 15.51 21.77 17.62
C LYS A 316 15.77 20.37 17.10
N ASN A 317 16.81 19.71 17.63
CA ASN A 317 17.08 18.29 17.38
C ASN A 317 16.05 17.44 18.13
N GLN A 318 14.80 17.52 17.71
CA GLN A 318 13.67 16.81 18.26
C GLN A 318 13.04 15.95 17.17
N ILE A 319 12.60 14.76 17.56
CA ILE A 319 11.96 13.80 16.67
C ILE A 319 10.66 13.30 17.29
N ILE A 320 9.73 12.91 16.43
CA ILE A 320 8.55 12.13 16.81
C ILE A 320 8.78 10.70 16.32
N VAL A 321 8.54 9.73 17.18
CA VAL A 321 8.75 8.30 16.87
C VAL A 321 7.43 7.57 16.79
N GLY A 322 7.33 6.60 15.89
CA GLY A 322 6.16 5.74 15.84
C GLY A 322 6.06 4.85 17.08
N LYS A 323 4.82 4.54 17.48
CA LYS A 323 4.49 3.77 18.68
C LYS A 323 5.22 2.43 18.78
N ASP A 324 5.36 1.71 17.68
CA ASP A 324 5.97 0.37 17.69
C ASP A 324 7.50 0.46 17.87
N LEU A 325 8.15 1.46 17.25
CA LEU A 325 9.56 1.74 17.49
C LEU A 325 9.79 2.20 18.94
N GLY A 326 8.91 3.07 19.45
CA GLY A 326 8.92 3.53 20.83
C GLY A 326 8.82 2.37 21.82
N ASN A 327 7.86 1.47 21.62
CA ASN A 327 7.68 0.29 22.45
C ASN A 327 8.86 -0.68 22.36
N TYR A 328 9.38 -0.94 21.16
CA TYR A 328 10.50 -1.85 20.93
C TYR A 328 11.75 -1.39 21.69
N LEU A 329 12.08 -0.10 21.60
CA LEU A 329 13.25 0.48 22.27
C LEU A 329 12.96 0.98 23.70
N LYS A 330 11.72 0.87 24.17
CA LYS A 330 11.22 1.37 25.46
C LYS A 330 11.45 2.88 25.65
N LEU A 331 11.24 3.66 24.60
CA LEU A 331 11.41 5.11 24.56
C LEU A 331 10.27 5.84 25.26
N LYS A 332 10.59 6.97 25.88
CA LYS A 332 9.66 7.92 26.47
C LYS A 332 9.93 9.34 25.98
N ILE A 333 8.94 10.21 26.13
CA ILE A 333 9.11 11.64 25.87
C ILE A 333 10.26 12.20 26.73
N GLY A 334 11.15 12.95 26.09
CA GLY A 334 12.35 13.52 26.71
C GLY A 334 13.59 12.64 26.64
N ASP A 335 13.46 11.36 26.25
CA ASP A 335 14.63 10.50 26.06
C ASP A 335 15.51 11.03 24.92
N ALA A 336 16.83 10.86 25.08
CA ALA A 336 17.80 11.16 24.04
C ALA A 336 18.17 9.87 23.29
N VAL A 337 18.18 9.93 21.97
CA VAL A 337 18.57 8.84 21.08
C VAL A 337 19.65 9.31 20.12
N SER A 338 20.52 8.41 19.69
CA SER A 338 21.46 8.69 18.60
C SER A 338 20.89 8.18 17.29
N LEU A 339 20.84 9.05 16.29
CA LEU A 339 20.53 8.66 14.92
C LEU A 339 21.83 8.57 14.12
N ILE A 340 21.94 7.49 13.33
CA ILE A 340 23.07 7.20 12.45
C ILE A 340 22.53 7.04 11.04
N ALA A 341 22.90 7.96 10.15
CA ALA A 341 22.51 7.90 8.74
C ALA A 341 23.72 8.22 7.88
N ARG A 342 23.68 7.89 6.59
CA ARG A 342 24.70 8.41 5.67
C ARG A 342 24.44 9.92 5.45
N GLY A 343 25.45 10.70 5.14
CA GLY A 343 25.30 12.10 4.74
C GLY A 343 25.25 12.24 3.22
N SER A 344 24.89 13.43 2.72
CA SER A 344 24.94 13.80 1.30
C SER A 344 26.33 13.65 0.68
N ARG A 345 27.37 13.72 1.51
CA ARG A 345 28.79 13.55 1.12
C ARG A 345 29.29 12.11 1.22
N GLY A 346 28.43 11.19 1.67
CA GLY A 346 28.69 9.76 1.74
C GLY A 346 29.37 9.22 2.99
N TRP A 347 29.69 10.10 3.95
CA TRP A 347 30.13 9.73 5.30
C TRP A 347 28.96 9.26 6.16
N LEU A 348 29.23 8.54 7.25
CA LEU A 348 28.21 8.26 8.27
C LEU A 348 28.14 9.45 9.22
N GLU A 349 26.94 10.01 9.33
CA GLU A 349 26.60 11.10 10.23
C GLU A 349 25.90 10.55 11.46
N THR A 350 26.29 11.07 12.62
CA THR A 350 25.70 10.71 13.91
C THR A 350 25.29 11.96 14.65
N ALA A 351 24.05 12.03 15.11
CA ALA A 351 23.58 13.13 15.93
C ALA A 351 22.60 12.67 17.02
N TYR A 352 22.52 13.43 18.10
CA TYR A 352 21.57 13.18 19.18
C TYR A 352 20.27 13.94 18.94
N PHE A 353 19.17 13.24 19.16
CA PHE A 353 17.81 13.77 19.06
C PHE A 353 17.04 13.46 20.34
N THR A 354 16.19 14.40 20.75
CA THR A 354 15.27 14.20 21.86
C THR A 354 13.90 13.76 21.34
N ILE A 355 13.30 12.75 21.96
CA ILE A 355 11.92 12.34 21.66
C ILE A 355 10.96 13.43 22.15
N SER A 356 10.30 14.13 21.23
CA SER A 356 9.30 15.14 21.57
C SER A 356 7.88 14.60 21.58
N GLY A 357 7.61 13.55 20.79
CA GLY A 357 6.31 12.93 20.67
C GLY A 357 6.37 11.47 20.26
N ILE A 358 5.27 10.75 20.53
CA ILE A 358 5.00 9.40 20.02
C ILE A 358 3.70 9.47 19.24
N TYR A 359 3.70 8.96 18.01
CA TYR A 359 2.51 8.90 17.17
C TYR A 359 2.06 7.48 16.91
N GLU A 360 0.76 7.35 16.64
CA GLU A 360 0.15 6.12 16.16
C GLU A 360 -0.50 6.38 14.79
N PHE A 361 0.17 5.93 13.75
CA PHE A 361 -0.30 6.01 12.37
C PHE A 361 -0.26 4.60 11.79
N LYS A 362 -1.44 4.10 11.42
CA LYS A 362 -1.58 2.77 10.82
C LYS A 362 -0.52 2.65 9.72
N ASN A 363 0.26 1.57 9.75
CA ASN A 363 1.27 1.22 8.74
C ASN A 363 2.64 1.94 8.80
N LYS A 364 2.84 2.94 9.66
CA LYS A 364 4.13 3.67 9.80
C LYS A 364 4.65 3.76 11.23
N ASN A 365 4.21 2.88 12.13
CA ASN A 365 4.54 2.96 13.55
C ASN A 365 6.00 2.63 13.89
N PHE A 366 6.84 2.30 12.91
CA PHE A 366 8.28 2.10 13.10
C PHE A 366 9.14 3.23 12.56
N ASP A 367 8.53 4.28 11.97
CA ASP A 367 9.22 5.40 11.34
C ASP A 367 9.48 6.56 12.32
N ILE A 368 10.31 7.51 11.86
CA ILE A 368 10.69 8.72 12.60
C ILE A 368 10.31 9.93 11.76
N TYR A 369 9.76 10.94 12.43
CA TYR A 369 9.43 12.23 11.82
C TYR A 369 10.20 13.36 12.49
N ALA A 370 10.76 14.26 11.68
CA ALA A 370 11.41 15.48 12.17
C ALA A 370 11.27 16.63 11.18
N ASP A 371 11.47 17.84 11.70
CA ASP A 371 11.48 19.07 10.91
C ASP A 371 12.42 18.99 9.70
N THR A 372 11.95 19.48 8.56
CA THR A 372 12.68 19.45 7.28
C THR A 372 14.07 20.06 7.41
N LYS A 373 14.20 21.20 8.09
CA LYS A 373 15.49 21.88 8.22
C LYS A 373 16.42 21.11 9.16
N THR A 374 15.88 20.57 10.25
CA THR A 374 16.62 19.75 11.20
C THR A 374 17.22 18.51 10.53
N ILE A 375 16.41 17.76 9.76
CA ILE A 375 16.95 16.57 9.08
C ILE A 375 17.87 16.94 7.92
N SER A 376 17.57 18.00 7.16
CA SER A 376 18.44 18.46 6.08
C SER A 376 19.82 18.84 6.62
N ASN A 377 19.89 19.49 7.78
CA ASN A 377 21.15 19.78 8.45
C ASN A 377 21.87 18.50 8.91
N PHE A 378 21.14 17.54 9.49
CA PHE A 378 21.70 16.27 9.96
C PHE A 378 22.40 15.49 8.83
N ILE A 379 21.80 15.43 7.64
CA ILE A 379 22.39 14.74 6.47
C ILE A 379 23.21 15.67 5.56
N TYR A 380 23.51 16.90 5.99
CA TYR A 380 24.23 17.92 5.20
C TYR A 380 23.63 18.17 3.79
N LEU A 381 22.31 18.14 3.69
CA LEU A 381 21.58 18.46 2.47
C LEU A 381 21.39 19.99 2.37
N LYS A 382 22.17 20.64 1.48
CA LYS A 382 21.97 22.06 1.14
C LYS A 382 21.03 22.18 -0.05
N SER A 383 20.29 23.29 -0.14
CA SER A 383 19.48 23.64 -1.32
C SER A 383 20.32 23.54 -2.60
N GLY A 384 19.84 22.79 -3.59
CA GLY A 384 20.53 22.57 -4.87
C GLY A 384 21.59 21.46 -4.87
N ASN A 385 21.94 20.87 -3.72
CA ASN A 385 22.73 19.64 -3.71
C ASN A 385 21.84 18.46 -4.12
N LYS A 386 22.39 17.55 -4.92
CA LYS A 386 21.72 16.26 -5.19
C LYS A 386 21.44 15.57 -3.87
N SER A 387 20.16 15.39 -3.52
CA SER A 387 19.80 14.48 -2.45
C SER A 387 20.23 13.07 -2.87
N PRO A 388 21.04 12.35 -2.08
CA PRO A 388 21.28 10.94 -2.34
C PRO A 388 20.03 10.09 -2.07
N TYR A 389 19.04 10.68 -1.40
CA TYR A 389 17.87 10.01 -0.88
C TYR A 389 16.65 10.21 -1.75
N ASN A 390 15.69 9.32 -1.53
CA ASN A 390 14.42 9.29 -2.23
C ASN A 390 13.68 10.60 -1.95
N GLU A 391 13.69 11.48 -2.94
CA GLU A 391 13.01 12.77 -2.91
C GLU A 391 11.75 12.68 -3.76
N SER A 392 10.66 13.26 -3.26
CA SER A 392 9.41 13.35 -3.99
C SER A 392 8.69 14.66 -3.71
N LEU A 393 8.10 15.23 -4.75
CA LEU A 393 7.17 16.34 -4.63
C LEU A 393 5.75 15.79 -4.54
N LEU A 394 5.01 16.14 -3.49
CA LEU A 394 3.57 16.00 -3.44
C LEU A 394 2.93 17.32 -3.83
N ILE A 395 1.98 17.25 -4.76
CA ILE A 395 1.25 18.40 -5.27
C ILE A 395 -0.22 18.18 -4.93
N PHE A 396 -0.79 19.12 -4.20
CA PHE A 396 -2.23 19.18 -3.91
C PHE A 396 -2.81 20.28 -4.78
N SER A 397 -3.66 19.90 -5.72
CA SER A 397 -4.26 20.84 -6.67
C SER A 397 -5.73 20.52 -6.86
N GLU A 398 -6.56 21.57 -6.79
CA GLU A 398 -7.98 21.48 -7.15
C GLU A 398 -8.16 21.37 -8.67
N LYS A 399 -7.15 21.80 -9.45
CA LYS A 399 -7.13 21.69 -10.91
C LYS A 399 -6.57 20.35 -11.36
N SER A 400 -7.03 19.90 -12.53
CA SER A 400 -6.53 18.68 -13.16
C SER A 400 -5.27 18.95 -13.97
N ILE A 401 -4.13 19.17 -13.31
CA ILE A 401 -2.84 19.49 -13.98
C ILE A 401 -2.02 18.25 -14.40
N TYR A 402 -2.46 17.04 -14.03
CA TYR A 402 -1.71 15.79 -14.25
C TYR A 402 -1.31 15.54 -15.72
N SER A 403 -2.26 15.71 -16.65
CA SER A 403 -2.03 15.45 -18.07
C SER A 403 -1.02 16.43 -18.68
N ASP A 404 -0.93 17.65 -18.14
CA ASP A 404 0.01 18.67 -18.62
C ASP A 404 1.41 18.41 -18.06
N LEU A 405 1.51 18.00 -16.79
CA LEU A 405 2.77 17.55 -16.19
C LEU A 405 3.36 16.35 -16.93
N MET A 406 2.53 15.38 -17.35
CA MET A 406 2.98 14.21 -18.13
C MET A 406 3.58 14.56 -19.50
N LYS A 407 3.28 15.74 -20.04
CA LYS A 407 3.82 16.22 -21.33
C LYS A 407 5.03 17.13 -21.16
N ASN A 408 5.36 17.53 -19.93
CA ASN A 408 6.43 18.47 -19.67
C ASN A 408 7.80 17.81 -19.87
N GLU A 409 8.64 18.38 -20.74
CA GLU A 409 9.95 17.81 -21.07
C GLU A 409 10.92 17.76 -19.88
N ILE A 410 10.81 18.69 -18.92
CA ILE A 410 11.63 18.72 -17.70
C ILE A 410 11.34 17.48 -16.84
N LEU A 411 10.13 16.94 -16.93
CA LEU A 411 9.66 15.78 -16.15
C LEU A 411 9.83 14.44 -16.88
N LYS A 412 10.46 14.40 -18.06
CA LYS A 412 10.58 13.17 -18.86
C LYS A 412 11.24 12.01 -18.10
N ASP A 413 12.19 12.33 -17.21
CA ASP A 413 12.96 11.37 -16.40
C ASP A 413 12.33 11.15 -14.99
N MET A 414 11.12 11.65 -14.78
CA MET A 414 10.38 11.53 -13.52
C MET A 414 9.22 10.55 -13.64
N ASP A 415 8.94 9.84 -12.55
CA ASP A 415 7.70 9.12 -12.34
C ASP A 415 6.67 10.08 -11.76
N ILE A 416 5.56 10.22 -12.48
CA ILE A 416 4.43 11.06 -12.10
C ILE A 416 3.26 10.13 -11.82
N ILE A 417 2.88 10.05 -10.55
CA ILE A 417 1.79 9.21 -10.09
C ILE A 417 0.67 10.15 -9.66
N LYS A 418 -0.48 10.03 -10.31
CA LYS A 418 -1.70 10.62 -9.79
C LYS A 418 -2.26 9.68 -8.73
N PHE A 419 -2.34 10.15 -7.51
CA PHE A 419 -3.30 9.59 -6.58
C PHE A 419 -4.62 10.25 -6.92
N ASP A 420 -5.47 9.52 -7.62
CA ASP A 420 -6.87 9.74 -7.38
C ASP A 420 -7.02 9.45 -5.88
N LYS A 421 -7.50 10.45 -5.14
CA LYS A 421 -8.11 10.15 -3.85
C LYS A 421 -9.25 9.21 -4.21
N MET A 422 -8.97 7.90 -4.23
CA MET A 422 -9.99 6.89 -4.09
C MET A 422 -10.52 7.17 -2.69
N GLU A 423 -11.63 7.89 -2.65
CA GLU A 423 -12.40 8.00 -1.42
C GLU A 423 -12.73 6.62 -0.86
#